data_AF-A0A3S9B4F3-F1
#
_entry.id   AF-A0A3S9B4F3-F1
#
_cell.length_a   1.000
_cell.length_b   1.000
_cell.length_c   1.000
_cell.angle_alpha   90.00
_cell.angle_beta   90.00
_cell.angle_gamma   90.00
#
_symmetry.space_group_name_H-M   'P 1'
#
loop_
_entity.id
_entity.type
_entity.pdbx_description
1 polymer ?
#
loop_
_entity_poly.entity_id
_entity_poly.type
_entity_poly.pdbx_seq_one_letter_code
_entity_poly.pdbx_strand_id
1 'polypeptide(L)' 'MRRWSEVKRKIQSVEWTIAGLARKAGISESTIHKGVKHNTSLRPSTAKVIGDAFAEHAREEALAEAQDAQERAA' A
#
# COMPACT_ATOMS: atom_id res chain seq x y z
N MET A 1 -4.82 -3.43 -17.73
CA MET A 1 -5.69 -2.90 -16.66
C MET A 1 -5.22 -3.48 -15.33
N ARG A 2 -4.94 -2.63 -14.33
CA ARG A 2 -4.57 -3.11 -12.98
C ARG A 2 -5.78 -3.78 -12.30
N ARG A 3 -5.53 -4.81 -11.51
CA ARG A 3 -6.54 -5.61 -10.80
C ARG A 3 -6.38 -5.48 -9.29
N TRP A 4 -7.49 -5.65 -8.56
CA TRP A 4 -7.45 -5.66 -7.09
C TRP A 4 -6.69 -6.86 -6.51
N SER A 5 -6.55 -7.97 -7.24
CA SER A 5 -5.69 -9.08 -6.85
C SER A 5 -4.22 -8.68 -6.71
N GLU A 6 -3.73 -7.75 -7.53
CA GLU A 6 -2.38 -7.22 -7.44
C GLU A 6 -2.20 -6.38 -6.18
N VAL A 7 -3.20 -5.56 -5.86
CA VAL A 7 -3.24 -4.77 -4.61
C VAL A 7 -3.22 -5.71 -3.40
N LYS A 8 -4.03 -6.78 -3.39
CA LYS A 8 -4.04 -7.76 -2.30
C LYS A 8 -2.68 -8.41 -2.09
N ARG A 9 -2.00 -8.82 -3.17
CA ARG A 9 -0.65 -9.40 -3.08
C ARG A 9 0.35 -8.38 -2.53
N LYS A 10 0.27 -7.12 -2.97
CA LYS A 10 1.18 -6.08 -2.48
C LYS A 10 0.97 -5.79 -0.99
N ILE A 11 -0.29 -5.68 -0.54
CA ILE A 11 -0.64 -5.55 0.89
C ILE A 11 0.04 -6.67 1.71
N GLN A 12 -0.08 -7.91 1.26
CA GLN A 12 0.53 -9.06 1.95
C GLN A 12 2.06 -9.00 1.95
N SER A 13 2.68 -8.54 0.86
CA SER A 13 4.14 -8.46 0.76
C SER A 13 4.77 -7.38 1.64
N VAL A 14 4.02 -6.35 2.01
CA VAL A 14 4.47 -5.27 2.91
C VAL A 14 3.85 -5.39 4.30
N GLU A 15 3.34 -6.59 4.62
CA GLU A 15 2.71 -6.91 5.91
C GLU A 15 1.62 -5.91 6.37
N TRP A 16 0.96 -5.26 5.41
CA TRP A 16 -0.13 -4.33 5.68
C TRP A 16 -1.46 -5.04 5.91
N THR A 17 -2.35 -4.35 6.61
CA THR A 17 -3.78 -4.71 6.66
C THR A 17 -4.56 -3.91 5.62
N ILE A 18 -5.76 -4.38 5.27
CA ILE A 18 -6.68 -3.62 4.41
C ILE A 18 -7.03 -2.27 5.07
N ALA A 19 -7.19 -2.25 6.39
CA ALA A 19 -7.42 -1.04 7.17
C ALA A 19 -6.23 -0.07 7.11
N GLY A 20 -5.00 -0.58 7.18
CA GLY A 20 -3.77 0.22 7.03
C GLY A 20 -3.70 0.90 5.67
N LEU A 21 -3.91 0.14 4.59
CA LEU A 21 -3.95 0.71 3.25
C LEU A 21 -5.10 1.73 3.09
N ALA A 22 -6.28 1.43 3.63
CA ALA A 22 -7.43 2.33 3.57
C ALA A 22 -7.12 3.70 4.18
N ARG A 23 -6.48 3.73 5.36
CA ARG A 23 -6.07 4.97 6.02
C ARG A 23 -5.01 5.73 5.23
N LYS A 24 -3.94 5.07 4.80
CA LYS A 24 -2.85 5.71 4.03
C LYS A 24 -3.32 6.22 2.66
N ALA A 25 -4.15 5.45 1.96
CA ALA A 25 -4.64 5.82 0.63
C ALA A 25 -5.89 6.73 0.64
N GLY A 26 -6.48 7.02 1.81
CA GLY A 26 -7.71 7.81 1.92
C GLY A 26 -8.94 7.14 1.26
N ILE A 27 -8.98 5.81 1.21
CA ILE A 27 -10.06 5.03 0.59
C ILE A 27 -10.81 4.27 1.69
N SER A 28 -12.14 4.14 1.57
CA SER A 28 -12.90 3.31 2.52
C SER A 28 -12.48 1.84 2.45
N GLU A 29 -12.38 1.18 3.62
CA GLU A 29 -12.09 -0.25 3.71
C GLU A 29 -13.10 -1.09 2.91
N SER A 30 -14.38 -0.67 2.88
CA SER A 30 -15.43 -1.33 2.11
C SER A 30 -15.13 -1.34 0.61
N THR A 31 -14.61 -0.24 0.07
CA THR A 31 -14.21 -0.15 -1.34
C THR A 31 -13.11 -1.15 -1.67
N ILE A 32 -12.09 -1.24 -0.81
CA ILE A 32 -10.98 -2.17 -0.99
C ILE A 32 -11.47 -3.61 -0.85
N HIS A 33 -12.26 -3.91 0.18
CA HIS A 33 -12.85 -5.24 0.38
C HIS A 33 -13.70 -5.70 -0.80
N LYS A 34 -14.60 -4.86 -1.31
CA LYS A 34 -15.43 -5.19 -2.49
C LYS A 34 -14.57 -5.39 -3.73
N GLY A 35 -13.60 -4.51 -3.95
CA GLY A 35 -12.67 -4.59 -5.07
C GLY A 35 -11.89 -5.91 -5.07
N VAL A 36 -11.29 -6.25 -3.93
CA VAL A 36 -10.53 -7.49 -3.73
C VAL A 36 -11.43 -8.72 -3.82
N LYS A 37 -12.59 -8.72 -3.17
CA LYS A 37 -13.54 -9.85 -3.16
C LYS A 37 -14.03 -10.21 -4.57
N HIS A 38 -14.37 -9.21 -5.36
CA HIS A 38 -14.90 -9.41 -6.72
C HIS A 38 -13.81 -9.33 -7.81
N ASN A 39 -12.55 -9.10 -7.43
CA ASN A 39 -11.40 -8.92 -8.31
C ASN A 39 -11.69 -8.03 -9.55
N THR A 40 -12.41 -6.93 -9.30
CA THR A 40 -12.83 -6.03 -10.38
C THR A 40 -11.63 -5.29 -10.98
N SER A 41 -11.85 -4.63 -12.11
CA SER A 41 -10.84 -3.71 -12.65
C SER A 41 -10.63 -2.54 -11.69
N LEU A 42 -9.37 -2.23 -11.38
CA LEU A 42 -9.01 -1.12 -10.53
C LEU A 42 -9.16 0.18 -11.33
N ARG A 43 -9.97 1.11 -10.82
CA ARG A 43 -10.14 2.43 -11.47
C ARG A 43 -8.79 3.17 -11.48
N PRO A 44 -8.43 3.90 -12.55
CA PRO A 44 -7.14 4.57 -12.64
C PRO A 44 -6.85 5.54 -11.49
N SER A 45 -7.87 6.30 -11.04
CA SER A 45 -7.74 7.21 -9.89
C SER A 45 -7.44 6.46 -8.60
N THR A 46 -8.16 5.37 -8.34
CA THR A 46 -7.93 4.49 -7.19
C THR A 46 -6.55 3.82 -7.26
N ALA A 47 -6.13 3.40 -8.44
CA ALA A 47 -4.81 2.82 -8.66
C ALA A 47 -3.68 3.81 -8.37
N LYS A 48 -3.88 5.09 -8.69
CA LYS A 48 -2.91 6.16 -8.42
C LYS A 48 -2.74 6.33 -6.91
N VAL A 49 -3.81 6.61 -6.16
CA VAL A 49 -3.72 6.86 -4.71
C VAL A 49 -3.20 5.65 -3.93
N ILE A 50 -3.56 4.42 -4.33
CA ILE A 50 -3.00 3.20 -3.73
C ILE A 50 -1.51 3.07 -4.05
N GLY A 51 -1.11 3.40 -5.28
CA GLY A 51 0.30 3.41 -5.69
C GLY A 51 1.12 4.42 -4.89
N ASP A 52 0.59 5.63 -4.72
CA ASP A 52 1.22 6.70 -3.95
C ASP A 52 1.39 6.28 -2.48
N ALA A 53 0.38 5.65 -1.87
CA ALA A 53 0.45 5.12 -0.50
C ALA A 53 1.57 4.07 -0.34
N PHE A 54 1.71 3.14 -1.29
CA PHE A 54 2.80 2.15 -1.24
C PHE A 54 4.18 2.78 -1.46
N ALA A 55 4.28 3.79 -2.34
CA ALA A 55 5.52 4.49 -2.59
C ALA A 55 5.98 5.32 -1.38
N GLU A 56 5.04 5.93 -0.67
CA GLU A 56 5.31 6.65 0.58
C GLU A 56 5.84 5.70 1.65
N HIS A 57 5.19 4.55 1.84
CA HIS A 57 5.65 3.56 2.81
C HIS A 57 7.07 3.06 2.53
N ALA A 58 7.36 2.73 1.27
CA ALA A 58 8.70 2.29 0.90
C ALA A 58 9.78 3.36 1.17
N ARG A 59 9.42 4.66 1.06
CA ARG A 59 10.33 5.76 1.42
C ARG A 59 10.51 5.87 2.92
N GLU A 60 9.45 5.68 3.70
CA GLU A 60 9.50 5.69 5.17
C GLU A 60 10.40 4.55 5.68
N GLU A 61 10.26 3.34 5.13
CA GLU A 61 11.11 2.19 5.48
C GLU A 61 12.57 2.44 5.11
N ALA A 62 12.83 2.91 3.89
CA ALA A 62 14.20 3.22 3.45
C ALA A 62 14.85 4.33 4.30
N LEU A 63 14.08 5.31 4.76
CA LEU A 63 14.58 6.36 5.64
C LEU A 63 14.89 5.81 7.04
N ALA A 64 14.03 4.96 7.59
CA ALA A 64 14.24 4.32 8.87
C ALA A 64 15.49 3.43 8.87
N GLU A 65 15.68 2.63 7.80
CA GLU A 65 16.89 1.83 7.61
C GLU A 65 18.16 2.69 7.52
N ALA A 66 18.09 3.81 6.79
CA ALA A 66 19.23 4.74 6.68
C ALA A 66 19.59 5.37 8.04
N GLN A 67 18.59 5.71 8.86
CA GLN A 67 18.80 6.27 10.20
C GLN A 67 19.40 5.25 11.17
N ASP A 68 18.88 4.02 11.19
CA ASP A 68 19.43 2.93 12.02
C ASP A 68 20.87 2.58 11.60
N ALA A 69 21.17 2.57 10.30
CA ALA A 69 22.52 2.37 9.81
C ALA A 69 23.50 3.49 10.23
N GLN A 70 23.03 4.75 10.29
CA GLN A 70 23.82 5.86 10.78
C GLN A 70 24.08 5.76 12.29
N GLU A 71 23.09 5.34 13.08
CA GLU A 71 23.22 5.17 14.53
C GLU A 71 24.16 4.01 14.91
N ARG A 72 24.14 2.90 14.16
CA ARG A 72 25.05 1.76 14.39
C ARG A 72 26.49 2.01 13.96
N ALA A 73 26.72 3.01 13.11
CA ALA A 73 28.04 3.37 12.61
C ALA A 73 28.72 4.48 13.44
N ALA A 74 28.00 5.08 14.40
CA ALA A 74 28.49 6.12 15.31
C ALA A 74 28.91 5.53 16.67
#